data_AF-A0A167P617-F1
#
_entry.id   AF-A0A167P617-F1
#
_cell.length_a   1.000
_cell.length_b   1.000
_cell.length_c   1.000
_cell.angle_alpha   90.00
_cell.angle_beta   90.00
_cell.angle_gamma   90.00
#
_symmetry.space_group_name_H-M   'P 1'
#
loop_
_entity.id
_entity.type
_entity.pdbx_description
1 polymer ?
#
loop_
_entity_poly.entity_id
_entity_poly.type
_entity_poly.pdbx_seq_one_letter_code
_entity_poly.pdbx_strand_id
1 'polypeptide(L)'
;MINGKPCRVCNDFKTWTKAEKKNTKTSTAKSVNTDPGPKEDEETWRRNNCPADVATLGRSTWTLLHTMAAYYPEKPAEEEKKSMTRFMESFAQHYPCWFCKDDFQKHMAAEPVQVVSRDALSQWLCRRHNEVNVKLNKPVFDCTKVLERWLTGPPNGKCD
;
A
#
# COMPACT_ATOMS: atom_id res chain seq x y z
N MET A 1 13.26 -7.21 11.22
CA MET A 1 12.00 -7.66 11.85
C MET A 1 11.36 -6.45 12.50
N ILE A 2 10.03 -6.34 12.47
CA ILE A 2 9.29 -5.32 13.24
C ILE A 2 8.54 -6.08 14.34
N ASN A 3 8.80 -5.76 15.61
CA ASN A 3 8.21 -6.45 16.76
C ASN A 3 8.38 -7.99 16.72
N GLY A 4 9.54 -8.48 16.30
CA GLY A 4 9.83 -9.92 16.21
C GLY A 4 9.21 -10.65 15.01
N LYS A 5 8.41 -9.98 14.16
CA LYS A 5 7.85 -10.55 12.93
C LYS A 5 8.68 -10.17 11.69
N PRO A 6 8.73 -11.02 10.64
CA PRO A 6 9.33 -10.67 9.35
C PRO A 6 8.71 -9.38 8.80
N CYS A 7 9.54 -8.44 8.36
CA CYS A 7 9.06 -7.21 7.72
C CYS A 7 8.51 -7.56 6.33
N ARG A 8 7.19 -7.42 6.11
CA ARG A 8 6.53 -7.81 4.85
C ARG A 8 6.99 -6.98 3.65
N VAL A 9 7.30 -5.70 3.86
CA VAL A 9 7.81 -4.81 2.80
C VAL A 9 9.30 -5.02 2.50
N CYS A 10 10.01 -5.72 3.37
CA CYS A 10 11.45 -5.95 3.24
C CYS A 10 11.78 -7.32 2.60
N ASN A 11 10.77 -8.15 2.35
CA ASN A 11 10.93 -9.52 1.87
C ASN A 11 9.89 -9.81 0.78
N ASP A 12 10.26 -10.54 -0.27
CA ASP A 12 9.29 -10.94 -1.30
C ASP A 12 8.28 -11.96 -0.75
N PHE A 13 7.12 -12.08 -1.40
CA PHE A 13 6.04 -12.91 -0.87
C PHE A 13 6.42 -14.40 -0.70
N LYS A 14 7.42 -14.89 -1.44
CA LYS A 14 7.87 -16.28 -1.35
C LYS A 14 8.88 -16.50 -0.21
N THR A 15 9.69 -15.51 0.16
CA THR A 15 10.69 -15.70 1.24
C THR A 15 10.06 -15.68 2.62
N TRP A 16 9.11 -14.80 2.88
CA TRP A 16 8.48 -14.69 4.20
C TRP A 16 7.45 -15.80 4.48
N THR A 17 6.63 -16.22 3.52
CA THR A 17 5.75 -17.41 3.64
C THR A 17 6.57 -18.69 3.91
N LYS A 18 7.79 -18.77 3.36
CA LYS A 18 8.75 -19.84 3.68
C LYS A 18 9.40 -19.66 5.07
N ALA A 19 9.61 -18.43 5.52
CA ALA A 19 10.14 -18.13 6.85
C ALA A 19 9.11 -18.46 7.95
N GLU A 20 7.81 -18.22 7.71
CA GLU A 20 6.72 -18.65 8.59
C GLU A 20 6.56 -20.18 8.57
N LYS A 21 6.65 -20.81 7.40
CA LYS A 21 6.66 -22.28 7.28
C LYS A 21 7.90 -22.94 7.88
N LYS A 22 9.01 -22.24 8.08
CA LYS A 22 10.23 -22.78 8.72
C LYS A 22 10.07 -23.05 10.23
N ASN A 23 8.95 -22.64 10.85
CA ASN A 23 8.56 -23.13 12.18
C ASN A 23 7.89 -24.52 12.16
N THR A 24 7.81 -25.16 10.98
CA THR A 24 7.40 -26.55 10.82
C THR A 24 8.36 -27.22 9.82
N LYS A 25 9.31 -28.03 10.31
CA LYS A 25 10.20 -28.84 9.46
C LYS A 25 9.33 -29.63 8.45
N THR A 26 9.66 -29.71 7.16
CA THR A 26 10.75 -30.52 6.61
C THR A 26 10.98 -30.16 5.13
N SER A 27 12.24 -30.23 4.73
CA SER A 27 12.79 -30.03 3.38
C SER A 27 12.35 -31.05 2.34
N THR A 28 12.14 -30.61 1.10
CA THR A 28 12.48 -31.38 -0.10
C THR A 28 12.71 -30.44 -1.28
N ALA A 29 13.88 -30.56 -1.90
CA ALA A 29 14.24 -29.85 -3.12
C ALA A 29 13.53 -30.49 -4.33
N LYS A 30 13.05 -29.67 -5.28
CA LYS A 30 12.64 -30.14 -6.61
C LYS A 30 13.28 -29.29 -7.72
N SER A 31 13.67 -30.04 -8.75
CA SER A 31 14.45 -29.72 -9.93
C SER A 31 13.87 -28.58 -10.78
N VAL A 32 14.78 -27.84 -11.44
CA VAL A 32 14.49 -26.84 -12.47
C VAL A 32 14.37 -27.57 -13.81
N ASN A 33 13.20 -27.50 -14.45
CA ASN A 33 13.04 -27.78 -15.87
C ASN A 33 12.74 -26.47 -16.58
N THR A 34 13.49 -26.18 -17.63
CA THR A 34 13.29 -25.08 -18.57
C THR A 34 12.16 -25.43 -19.52
N ASP A 35 10.98 -24.88 -19.28
CA ASP A 35 9.81 -24.92 -20.16
C ASP A 35 9.67 -23.54 -20.85
N PRO A 36 9.28 -23.43 -22.14
CA PRO A 36 9.00 -22.14 -22.75
C PRO A 36 7.81 -21.54 -22.01
N GLY A 37 8.02 -20.37 -21.39
CA GLY A 37 7.06 -19.78 -20.47
C GLY A 37 5.64 -19.62 -21.06
N PRO A 38 4.60 -19.58 -20.21
CA PRO A 38 3.23 -19.42 -20.66
C PRO A 38 3.11 -18.13 -21.49
N LYS A 39 2.37 -18.17 -22.60
CA LYS A 39 2.02 -16.96 -23.36
C LYS A 39 1.32 -15.99 -22.41
N GLU A 40 1.96 -14.86 -22.15
CA GLU A 40 1.40 -13.77 -21.35
C GLU A 40 0.11 -13.29 -22.03
N ASP A 41 -0.97 -13.13 -21.26
CA ASP A 41 -2.20 -12.57 -21.81
C ASP A 41 -2.00 -11.08 -22.13
N GLU A 42 -2.71 -10.59 -23.14
CA GLU A 42 -2.61 -9.20 -23.63
C GLU A 42 -2.81 -8.15 -22.54
N GLU A 43 -3.66 -8.42 -21.53
CA GLU A 43 -3.87 -7.50 -20.41
C GLU A 43 -2.63 -7.44 -19.51
N THR A 44 -2.04 -8.58 -19.20
CA THR A 44 -0.80 -8.68 -18.43
C THR A 44 0.37 -8.03 -19.18
N TRP A 45 0.50 -8.27 -20.49
CA TRP A 45 1.53 -7.62 -21.30
C TRP A 45 1.35 -6.09 -21.31
N ARG A 46 0.13 -5.57 -21.52
CA ARG A 46 -0.13 -4.12 -21.50
C ARG A 46 0.17 -3.51 -20.14
N ARG A 47 -0.23 -4.17 -19.04
CA ARG A 47 0.07 -3.71 -17.68
C ARG A 47 1.57 -3.60 -17.43
N ASN A 48 2.37 -4.48 -18.04
CA ASN A 48 3.82 -4.53 -17.86
C ASN A 48 4.60 -3.64 -18.84
N ASN A 49 4.03 -3.32 -20.01
CA ASN A 49 4.76 -2.69 -21.12
C ASN A 49 4.18 -1.34 -21.61
N CYS A 50 3.03 -0.90 -21.10
CA CYS A 50 2.44 0.41 -21.45
C CYS A 50 2.58 1.43 -20.30
N PRO A 51 2.62 2.75 -20.61
CA PRO A 51 2.49 3.79 -19.60
C PRO A 51 1.22 3.61 -18.76
N ALA A 52 1.30 3.92 -17.47
CA ALA A 52 0.18 3.75 -16.56
C ALA A 52 -0.97 4.70 -16.93
N ASP A 53 -2.17 4.12 -17.11
CA ASP A 53 -3.41 4.89 -17.16
C ASP A 53 -3.80 5.40 -15.75
N VAL A 54 -4.87 6.19 -15.68
CA VAL A 54 -5.35 6.78 -14.41
C VAL A 54 -5.65 5.73 -13.34
N ALA A 55 -6.14 4.55 -13.75
CA ALA A 55 -6.52 3.49 -12.83
C ALA A 55 -5.29 2.75 -12.29
N THR A 56 -4.32 2.45 -13.16
CA THR A 56 -3.06 1.80 -12.80
C THR A 56 -2.21 2.71 -11.93
N LEU A 57 -2.05 3.97 -12.33
CA LEU A 57 -1.35 4.97 -11.53
C LEU A 57 -2.04 5.15 -10.16
N GLY A 58 -3.37 5.24 -10.13
CA GLY A 58 -4.15 5.37 -8.89
C GLY A 58 -3.93 4.19 -7.93
N ARG A 59 -4.08 2.95 -8.41
CA ARG A 59 -3.88 1.73 -7.58
C ARG A 59 -2.46 1.64 -7.03
N SER A 60 -1.45 1.91 -7.86
CA SER A 60 -0.05 1.90 -7.43
C SER A 60 0.25 2.98 -6.40
N THR A 61 -0.33 4.17 -6.59
CA THR A 61 -0.19 5.29 -5.66
C THR A 61 -0.84 5.01 -4.32
N TRP A 62 -2.08 4.50 -4.31
CA TRP A 62 -2.73 4.12 -3.06
C TRP A 62 -1.99 3.02 -2.32
N THR A 63 -1.40 2.06 -3.05
CA THR A 63 -0.53 1.05 -2.47
C THR A 63 0.66 1.69 -1.75
N LEU A 64 1.36 2.62 -2.40
CA LEU A 64 2.47 3.34 -1.78
C LEU A 64 2.02 4.11 -0.53
N LEU A 65 1.00 4.97 -0.65
CA LEU A 65 0.59 5.85 0.43
C LEU A 65 0.07 5.08 1.66
N HIS A 66 -0.77 4.05 1.43
CA HIS A 66 -1.30 3.25 2.54
C HIS A 66 -0.21 2.42 3.21
N THR A 67 0.74 1.87 2.45
CA THR A 67 1.89 1.18 3.04
C THR A 67 2.79 2.13 3.83
N MET A 68 3.05 3.35 3.34
CA MET A 68 3.78 4.36 4.09
C MET A 68 3.07 4.73 5.41
N ALA A 69 1.76 4.96 5.36
CA ALA A 69 0.94 5.25 6.54
C ALA A 69 0.94 4.10 7.55
N ALA A 70 0.83 2.86 7.07
CA ALA A 70 0.84 1.66 7.88
C ALA A 70 2.18 1.40 8.59
N TYR A 71 3.31 1.78 7.97
CA TYR A 71 4.64 1.63 8.55
C TYR A 71 5.13 2.87 9.30
N TYR A 72 4.34 3.94 9.31
CA TYR A 72 4.62 5.14 10.09
C TYR A 72 4.73 4.81 11.60
N PRO A 73 5.50 5.56 12.41
CA PRO A 73 5.63 5.27 13.83
C PRO A 73 4.30 5.48 14.59
N GLU A 74 4.07 4.69 15.65
CA GLU A 74 2.95 4.91 16.57
C GLU A 74 3.13 6.22 17.34
N LYS A 75 4.38 6.56 17.67
CA LYS A 75 4.78 7.78 18.36
C LYS A 75 5.91 8.45 17.56
N PRO A 76 5.59 9.18 16.48
CA PRO A 76 6.58 9.80 15.61
C PRO A 76 7.27 10.97 16.31
N ALA A 77 8.57 11.13 16.08
CA ALA A 77 9.31 12.32 16.45
C ALA A 77 8.83 13.54 15.64
N GLU A 78 9.05 14.75 16.15
CA GLU A 78 8.61 15.98 15.48
C GLU A 78 9.16 16.13 14.06
N GLU A 79 10.40 15.70 13.82
CA GLU A 79 10.98 15.72 12.48
C GLU A 79 10.31 14.71 11.52
N GLU A 80 9.84 13.56 12.02
CA GLU A 80 9.08 12.61 11.21
C GLU A 80 7.69 13.15 10.87
N LYS A 81 7.05 13.91 11.77
CA LYS A 81 5.77 14.60 11.51
C LYS A 81 5.92 15.66 10.43
N LYS A 82 6.94 16.52 10.56
CA LYS A 82 7.26 17.56 9.56
C LYS A 82 7.59 16.94 8.20
N SER A 83 8.41 15.89 8.19
CA SER A 83 8.80 15.20 6.97
C SER A 83 7.60 14.58 6.26
N MET A 84 6.71 13.87 6.99
CA MET A 84 5.51 13.28 6.40
C MET A 84 4.55 14.34 5.87
N THR A 85 4.39 15.47 6.57
CA THR A 85 3.57 16.59 6.11
C THR A 85 4.08 17.13 4.78
N ARG A 86 5.39 17.42 4.69
CA ARG A 86 6.03 17.89 3.45
C ARG A 86 5.95 16.89 2.31
N PHE A 87 6.07 15.60 2.62
CA PHE A 87 5.89 14.54 1.63
C PHE A 87 4.49 14.59 1.03
N MET A 88 3.45 14.69 1.85
CA MET A 88 2.06 14.72 1.39
C MET A 88 1.73 15.99 0.59
N GLU A 89 2.26 17.14 1.02
CA GLU A 89 2.16 18.41 0.27
C GLU A 89 2.85 18.30 -1.10
N SER A 90 4.08 17.76 -1.13
CA SER A 90 4.85 17.55 -2.35
C SER A 90 4.14 16.57 -3.28
N PHE A 91 3.61 15.47 -2.74
CA PHE A 91 2.80 14.52 -3.49
C PHE A 91 1.58 15.21 -4.14
N ALA A 92 0.85 16.02 -3.37
CA ALA A 92 -0.32 16.74 -3.87
C ALA A 92 0.02 17.73 -5.01
N GLN A 93 1.21 18.31 -5.01
CA GLN A 93 1.68 19.21 -6.06
C GLN A 93 2.09 18.47 -7.36
N HIS A 94 2.70 17.29 -7.21
CA HIS A 94 3.38 16.59 -8.29
C HIS A 94 2.57 15.41 -8.87
N TYR A 95 1.40 15.09 -8.31
CA TYR A 95 0.59 13.98 -8.82
C TYR A 95 0.19 14.22 -10.30
N PRO A 96 0.51 13.31 -11.24
CA PRO A 96 0.44 13.61 -12.68
C PRO A 96 -0.96 13.90 -13.23
N CYS A 97 -1.99 13.31 -12.63
CA CYS A 97 -3.37 13.57 -13.03
C CYS A 97 -3.84 14.92 -12.48
N TRP A 98 -3.94 15.94 -13.34
CA TRP A 98 -4.24 17.32 -12.93
C TRP A 98 -5.57 17.45 -12.16
N PHE A 99 -6.66 16.82 -12.62
CA PHE A 99 -7.94 16.93 -11.90
C PHE A 99 -7.92 16.13 -10.59
N CYS A 100 -7.17 15.02 -10.53
CA CYS A 100 -6.99 14.24 -9.32
C CYS A 100 -6.18 15.01 -8.26
N LYS A 101 -5.10 15.70 -8.69
CA LYS A 101 -4.23 16.45 -7.80
C LYS A 101 -4.96 17.69 -7.25
N ASP A 102 -5.71 18.41 -8.09
CA ASP A 102 -6.49 19.57 -7.67
C ASP A 102 -7.56 19.16 -6.64
N ASP A 103 -8.23 18.02 -6.85
CA ASP A 103 -9.17 17.45 -5.87
C ASP A 103 -8.49 17.09 -4.54
N PHE A 104 -7.30 16.49 -4.61
CA PHE A 104 -6.52 16.12 -3.43
C PHE A 104 -6.02 17.34 -2.65
N GLN A 105 -5.56 18.39 -3.34
CA GLN A 105 -5.15 19.66 -2.74
C GLN A 105 -6.32 20.36 -2.04
N LYS A 106 -7.50 20.41 -2.66
CA LYS A 106 -8.71 20.97 -2.04
C LYS A 106 -9.09 20.21 -0.78
N HIS A 107 -9.03 18.88 -0.80
CA HIS A 107 -9.27 18.09 0.41
C HIS A 107 -8.24 18.42 1.49
N MET A 108 -6.94 18.42 1.18
CA MET A 108 -5.91 18.72 2.18
C MET A 108 -6.02 20.12 2.80
N ALA A 109 -6.54 21.10 2.05
CA ALA A 109 -6.84 22.42 2.58
C ALA A 109 -8.02 22.43 3.58
N ALA A 110 -9.01 21.56 3.36
CA ALA A 110 -10.18 21.43 4.22
C ALA A 110 -9.94 20.51 5.44
N GLU A 111 -9.25 19.38 5.23
CA GLU A 111 -8.88 18.40 6.24
C GLU A 111 -7.36 18.13 6.16
N PRO A 112 -6.54 18.88 6.91
CA PRO A 112 -5.10 18.68 6.93
C PRO A 112 -4.70 17.26 7.33
N VAL A 113 -3.59 16.79 6.75
CA VAL A 113 -3.08 15.43 7.01
C VAL A 113 -2.76 15.22 8.49
N GLN A 114 -3.24 14.10 9.03
CA GLN A 114 -3.07 13.75 10.44
C GLN A 114 -1.80 12.91 10.65
N VAL A 115 -0.69 13.55 11.02
CA VAL A 115 0.62 12.89 11.19
C VAL A 115 0.98 12.59 12.65
N VAL A 116 0.03 12.66 13.58
CA VAL A 116 0.33 12.52 15.02
C VAL A 116 0.64 11.08 15.44
N SER A 117 0.21 10.09 14.67
CA SER A 117 0.48 8.66 14.89
C SER A 117 0.20 7.86 13.62
N ARG A 118 0.69 6.61 13.57
CA ARG A 118 0.34 5.62 12.54
C ARG A 118 -1.17 5.51 12.31
N ASP A 119 -1.93 5.39 13.39
CA ASP A 119 -3.38 5.20 13.32
C ASP A 119 -4.05 6.44 12.74
N ALA A 120 -3.70 7.63 13.25
CA ALA A 120 -4.27 8.89 12.76
C ALA A 120 -4.01 9.09 11.25
N LEU A 121 -2.78 8.81 10.80
CA LEU A 121 -2.41 8.93 9.39
C LEU A 121 -3.13 7.89 8.51
N SER A 122 -3.19 6.64 8.97
CA SER A 122 -3.84 5.55 8.27
C SER A 122 -5.35 5.77 8.14
N GLN A 123 -5.99 6.25 9.21
CA GLN A 123 -7.42 6.58 9.23
C GLN A 123 -7.73 7.79 8.33
N TRP A 124 -6.94 8.85 8.39
CA TRP A 124 -7.08 10.01 7.51
C TRP A 124 -6.98 9.60 6.04
N LEU A 125 -5.97 8.82 5.69
CA LEU A 125 -5.78 8.36 4.31
C LEU A 125 -6.90 7.42 3.85
N CYS A 126 -7.44 6.59 4.74
CA CYS A 126 -8.58 5.73 4.45
C CYS A 126 -9.85 6.54 4.16
N ARG A 127 -10.17 7.54 4.99
CA ARG A 127 -11.31 8.44 4.74
C ARG A 127 -11.15 9.17 3.40
N ARG A 128 -9.97 9.72 3.13
CA ARG A 128 -9.67 10.37 1.87
C ARG A 128 -9.85 9.44 0.67
N HIS A 129 -9.36 8.19 0.77
CA HIS A 129 -9.54 7.20 -0.28
C HIS A 129 -11.03 6.85 -0.48
N ASN A 130 -11.82 6.79 0.60
CA ASN A 130 -13.25 6.55 0.52
C ASN A 130 -14.03 7.69 -0.14
N GLU A 131 -13.64 8.95 0.06
CA GLU A 131 -14.23 10.05 -0.72
C GLU A 131 -14.02 9.89 -2.22
N VAL A 132 -12.82 9.45 -2.63
CA VAL A 132 -12.55 9.13 -4.04
C VAL A 132 -13.37 7.93 -4.49
N ASN A 133 -13.52 6.89 -3.65
CA ASN A 133 -14.39 5.76 -3.97
C ASN A 133 -15.82 6.21 -4.23
N VAL A 134 -16.40 7.04 -3.37
CA VAL A 134 -17.75 7.58 -3.54
C VAL A 134 -17.87 8.39 -4.83
N LYS A 135 -16.92 9.28 -5.13
CA LYS A 135 -16.89 10.05 -6.39
C LYS A 135 -16.85 9.18 -7.64
N LEU A 136 -16.28 7.98 -7.53
CA LEU A 136 -16.14 7.01 -8.61
C LEU A 136 -17.20 5.89 -8.56
N ASN A 137 -18.25 6.03 -7.75
CA ASN A 137 -19.30 5.02 -7.54
C ASN A 137 -18.74 3.65 -7.14
N LYS A 138 -17.72 3.63 -6.29
CA LYS A 138 -17.12 2.42 -5.70
C LYS A 138 -17.60 2.23 -4.26
N PRO A 139 -17.62 0.98 -3.76
CA PRO A 139 -17.95 0.71 -2.36
C PRO A 139 -17.00 1.44 -1.40
N VAL A 140 -17.55 1.83 -0.25
CA VAL A 140 -16.78 2.36 0.88
C VAL A 140 -16.00 1.21 1.52
N PHE A 141 -14.71 1.42 1.76
CA PHE A 141 -13.86 0.51 2.50
C PHE A 141 -14.02 0.73 4.01
N ASP A 142 -14.11 -0.34 4.79
CA ASP A 142 -14.16 -0.28 6.25
C ASP A 142 -12.79 0.11 6.83
N CYS A 143 -12.66 1.36 7.28
CA CYS A 143 -11.40 1.86 7.81
C CYS A 143 -10.93 1.19 9.11
N THR A 144 -11.79 0.43 9.80
CA THR A 144 -11.33 -0.42 10.92
C THR A 144 -10.40 -1.54 10.45
N LYS A 145 -10.42 -1.86 9.15
CA LYS A 145 -9.61 -2.88 8.48
C LYS A 145 -8.37 -2.33 7.78
N VAL A 146 -8.07 -1.03 7.92
CA VAL A 146 -6.96 -0.41 7.19
C VAL A 146 -5.60 -1.04 7.52
N LEU A 147 -5.32 -1.32 8.79
CA LEU A 147 -4.08 -1.97 9.21
C LEU A 147 -4.07 -3.46 8.87
N GLU A 148 -5.22 -4.15 8.91
CA GLU A 148 -5.33 -5.53 8.40
C GLU A 148 -4.95 -5.59 6.91
N ARG A 149 -5.44 -4.65 6.12
CA ARG A 149 -5.20 -4.62 4.67
C ARG A 149 -3.75 -4.23 4.31
N TRP A 150 -3.12 -3.33 5.07
CA TRP A 150 -1.86 -2.70 4.66
C TRP A 150 -0.65 -3.00 5.55
N LEU A 151 -0.86 -3.65 6.71
CA LEU A 151 0.22 -3.99 7.65
C LEU A 151 0.21 -5.46 8.05
N THR A 152 -0.87 -5.93 8.67
CA THR A 152 -0.86 -7.20 9.43
C THR A 152 -1.37 -8.39 8.65
N GLY A 153 -2.16 -8.18 7.59
CA GLY A 153 -2.93 -9.24 6.94
C GLY A 153 -4.24 -9.54 7.66
N PRO A 154 -5.16 -10.28 7.00
CA PRO A 154 -6.43 -10.69 7.57
C PRO A 154 -6.22 -11.74 8.69
N PRO A 155 -7.07 -11.76 9.73
CA PRO A 155 -6.96 -12.72 10.85
C PRO A 155 -7.06 -14.20 10.46
N ASN A 156 -7.59 -14.49 9.27
CA ASN A 156 -7.73 -15.86 8.76
C ASN A 156 -6.43 -16.45 8.20
N GLY A 157 -5.31 -15.73 8.27
CA GLY A 157 -3.99 -16.21 7.85
C GLY A 157 -3.82 -16.42 6.35
N LYS A 158 -4.76 -15.99 5.50
CA LYS A 158 -4.66 -16.18 4.03
C LYS A 158 -3.48 -15.44 3.38
N CYS A 159 -2.86 -14.51 4.11
CA CYS A 159 -1.71 -13.78 3.64
C CYS A 159 -0.39 -14.29 4.24
N ASP A 160 -0.41 -15.37 5.01
CA ASP A 160 0.75 -15.97 5.68
C ASP A 160 1.25 -17.24 4.92
#